data_AF-A0A957UVN2-F1
#
_entry.id   AF-A0A957UVN2-F1
#
_cell.length_a   1.000
_cell.length_b   1.000
_cell.length_c   1.000
_cell.angle_alpha   90.00
_cell.angle_beta   90.00
_cell.angle_gamma   90.00
#
_symmetry.space_group_name_H-M   'P 1'
#
loop_
_entity.id
_entity.type
_entity.pdbx_description
1 polymer ?
#
loop_
_entity_poly.entity_id
_entity_poly.type
_entity_poly.pdbx_seq_one_letter_code
_entity_poly.pdbx_strand_id
1 'polypeptide(L)' 'AVSEHQAVRSCIMFAVQAHGHEITTVEGLGDPQKLHPIQQAFWEKHGLQCGYCTPG' A
#
# COMPACT_ATOMS: atom_id res chain seq x y z
N ALA A 1 5.36 -17.72 5.51
CA ALA A 1 4.47 -18.03 4.38
C ALA A 1 3.77 -16.73 4.01
N VAL A 2 3.82 -16.32 2.75
CA VAL A 2 2.99 -15.20 2.26
C VAL A 2 1.59 -15.75 2.09
N SER A 3 0.63 -15.29 2.88
CA SER A 3 -0.77 -15.59 2.59
C SER A 3 -1.36 -14.47 1.76
N GLU A 4 -2.31 -14.80 0.90
CA GLU A 4 -3.09 -13.83 0.15
C GLU A 4 -3.64 -12.74 1.10
N HIS A 5 -3.51 -11.47 0.68
CA HIS A 5 -4.00 -10.28 1.40
C HIS A 5 -3.34 -9.96 2.76
N GLN A 6 -2.10 -10.41 3.01
CA GLN A 6 -1.31 -9.97 4.16
C GLN A 6 -0.37 -8.80 3.85
N ALA A 7 -0.27 -7.85 4.78
CA ALA A 7 0.75 -6.82 4.75
C ALA A 7 2.14 -7.45 4.97
N VAL A 8 3.08 -7.15 4.07
CA VAL A 8 4.46 -7.66 4.10
C VAL A 8 5.46 -6.53 3.91
N ARG A 9 6.66 -6.69 4.46
CA ARG A 9 7.79 -5.76 4.23
C ARG A 9 8.55 -6.20 2.98
N SER A 10 8.36 -5.49 1.87
CA SER A 10 8.99 -5.83 0.58
C SER A 10 10.52 -5.78 0.63
N CYS A 11 11.11 -4.92 1.46
CA CYS A 11 12.57 -4.75 1.55
C CYS A 11 13.34 -5.96 2.09
N ILE A 12 12.64 -6.92 2.70
CA ILE A 12 13.22 -8.15 3.26
C ILE A 12 12.67 -9.41 2.59
N MET A 13 12.12 -9.26 1.38
CA MET A 13 11.64 -10.36 0.55
C MET A 13 12.37 -10.32 -0.80
N PHE A 14 12.88 -11.46 -1.25
CA PHE A 14 13.42 -11.57 -2.60
C PHE A 14 12.29 -11.58 -3.62
N ALA A 15 12.50 -10.94 -4.77
CA ALA A 15 11.49 -10.84 -5.83
C ALA A 15 10.97 -12.22 -6.29
N VAL A 16 11.83 -13.25 -6.36
CA VAL A 16 11.43 -14.61 -6.74
C VAL A 16 10.44 -15.25 -5.75
N GLN A 17 10.43 -14.81 -4.49
CA GLN A 17 9.48 -15.30 -3.49
C GLN A 17 8.06 -14.76 -3.71
N ALA A 18 7.91 -13.68 -4.48
CA ALA A 18 6.62 -13.11 -4.84
C ALA A 18 6.06 -13.71 -6.14
N HIS A 19 6.77 -14.64 -6.79
CA HIS A 19 6.33 -15.27 -8.03
C HIS A 19 4.99 -16.00 -7.83
N GLY A 20 3.99 -15.66 -8.65
CA GLY A 20 2.66 -16.27 -8.60
C GLY A 20 1.71 -15.66 -7.55
N HIS A 21 2.15 -14.67 -6.78
CA HIS A 21 1.29 -13.93 -5.85
C HIS A 21 0.73 -12.64 -6.49
N GLU A 22 -0.48 -12.26 -6.09
CA GLU A 22 -1.04 -10.94 -6.39
C GLU A 22 -0.42 -9.89 -5.45
N ILE A 23 0.05 -8.77 -6.01
CA ILE A 23 0.67 -7.68 -5.25
C ILE A 23 -0.17 -6.43 -5.41
N THR A 24 -0.63 -5.87 -4.28
CA THR A 24 -1.30 -4.57 -4.22
C THR A 24 -0.39 -3.55 -3.56
N THR A 25 -0.19 -2.41 -4.21
CA THR A 25 0.53 -1.25 -3.67
C THR A 25 -0.42 -0.06 -3.48
N VAL A 26 0.06 1.05 -2.92
CA VAL A 26 -0.78 2.25 -2.70
C VAL A 26 -1.40 2.78 -4.00
N GLU A 27 -0.69 2.66 -5.13
CA GLU A 27 -1.14 3.06 -6.46
C GLU A 27 -2.32 2.21 -6.96
N GLY A 28 -2.47 0.99 -6.43
CA GLY A 28 -3.60 0.11 -6.76
C GLY A 28 -4.90 0.49 -6.03
N LEU A 29 -4.85 1.36 -5.01
CA LEU A 29 -6.03 1.72 -4.22
C LEU A 29 -6.87 2.83 -4.86
N GLY A 30 -6.23 3.76 -5.56
CA GLY A 30 -6.89 4.93 -6.14
C GLY A 30 -5.89 5.87 -6.80
N ASP A 31 -6.40 6.94 -7.40
CA ASP A 31 -5.63 7.93 -8.14
C ASP A 31 -5.99 9.36 -7.65
N PRO A 32 -5.26 10.40 -8.08
CA PRO A 32 -5.54 11.78 -7.65
C PRO A 32 -6.93 12.32 -8.01
N GLN A 33 -7.63 11.71 -8.98
CA GLN A 33 -8.99 12.08 -9.38
C GLN A 33 -10.05 11.31 -8.58
N LYS A 34 -9.74 10.11 -8.11
CA LYS A 34 -10.63 9.26 -7.31
C LYS A 34 -9.84 8.51 -6.24
N LEU A 35 -9.85 9.09 -5.04
CA LEU A 35 -9.23 8.49 -3.86
C LEU A 35 -10.00 7.27 -3.36
N HIS A 36 -9.28 6.27 -2.85
CA HIS A 36 -9.86 5.22 -2.02
C HIS A 36 -10.42 5.84 -0.72
N PRO A 37 -11.49 5.30 -0.12
CA PRO A 37 -12.00 5.80 1.16
C PRO A 37 -10.95 5.95 2.27
N ILE A 38 -9.94 5.07 2.30
CA ILE A 38 -8.81 5.19 3.25
C ILE A 38 -7.91 6.40 2.96
N GLN A 39 -7.62 6.67 1.68
CA GLN A 39 -6.80 7.80 1.26
C GLN A 39 -7.53 9.12 1.56
N GLN A 40 -8.85 9.17 1.31
CA GLN A 40 -9.68 10.32 1.67
C GLN A 40 -9.68 10.56 3.19
N ALA A 41 -9.87 9.52 4.01
CA ALA A 41 -9.85 9.65 5.46
C ALA A 41 -8.48 10.12 5.98
N PHE A 42 -7.38 9.62 5.42
CA PHE A 42 -6.02 10.09 5.75
C PHE A 42 -5.85 11.59 5.47
N TRP A 43 -6.35 12.08 4.34
CA TRP A 43 -6.31 13.50 4.02
C TRP A 43 -7.15 14.34 4.99
N GLU A 44 -8.42 13.98 5.20
CA GLU A 44 -9.35 14.71 6.06
C GLU A 44 -8.87 14.78 7.52
N LYS A 45 -8.25 13.70 8.01
CA LYS A 45 -7.78 13.59 9.40
C LYS A 45 -6.35 14.06 9.61
N HIS A 46 -5.72 14.66 8.60
CA HIS A 46 -4.32 15.08 8.70
C HIS A 46 -3.41 13.90 9.09
N GLY A 47 -3.70 12.71 8.55
CA GLY A 47 -2.98 11.45 8.81
C GLY A 47 -1.62 11.36 8.14
N LEU A 48 -1.12 12.45 7.55
CA LEU A 48 0.18 12.55 6.92
C LEU A 48 0.81 13.92 7.18
N GLN A 49 2.15 13.96 7.16
CA GLN A 49 2.94 15.19 7.20
C GLN A 49 3.89 15.23 5.98
N CYS A 50 5.11 14.71 6.11
CA CYS A 50 6.06 14.64 4.99
C CYS A 50 5.65 13.65 3.88
N GLY A 51 4.67 12.78 4.15
CA GLY A 51 4.14 11.81 3.19
C GLY A 51 4.95 10.53 3.01
N TYR A 52 6.17 10.45 3.56
CA TYR A 52 7.07 9.32 3.30
C TYR A 52 6.53 7.96 3.80
N CYS A 53 5.87 7.95 4.97
CA CYS A 53 5.32 6.73 5.55
C CYS A 53 3.89 6.41 5.09
N THR A 54 3.21 7.32 4.39
CA THR A 54 1.79 7.18 4.05
C THR A 54 1.47 5.98 3.14
N PRO A 55 2.35 5.55 2.22
CA PRO A 55 2.12 4.34 1.41
C PRO A 55 2.21 3.01 2.17
N GLY A 56 2.87 2.98 3.33
CA GLY A 56 3.28 1.76 4.03
C GLY A 56 2.33 1.28 5.11
#